data_AF-T1AE94-F1
#
_entry.id   AF-T1AE94-F1
#
_cell.length_a   1.000
_cell.length_b   1.000
_cell.length_c   1.000
_cell.angle_alpha   90.00
_cell.angle_beta   90.00
_cell.angle_gamma   90.00
#
_symmetry.space_group_name_H-M   'P 1'
#
loop_
_entity.id
_entity.type
_entity.pdbx_description
1 polymer ?
#
loop_
_entity_poly.entity_id
_entity_poly.type
_entity_poly.pdbx_seq_one_letter_code
_entity_poly.pdbx_strand_id
1 'polypeptide(L)'
;STIETSVKSVKSWLLHHDRKLSLPVKVPLTGAPSRLDSEELPTPAQLRGVLLGATSNERLCCAFMAFSGLRPQALGNYLGTDGLRIGDLLGAKVDGGKVEIPDPPLRVRVRAMNSKAGHAYYTFLGEEGVEYLRTVLDERARGGEVLEADSDVIHPYRASKRFVRALNIGDQVRLALRRGGITARPYVLRSYFASRLLEAQNAGKVSREISEYWMGHQGDITARHYTTGRARLPDSLIASMAEAYRRCEPYLSTAPTTARGAGNAEAFRVLLSAWYTDEEIGRIDLEDPAAVIEALRKGGAKGASGSPTQQVIAEEDLPRFL
;
A
#
# COMPACT_ATOMS: atom_id res chain seq x y z
N SER A 1 12.43 11.60 23.58
CA SER A 1 12.95 12.92 23.97
C SER A 1 14.38 13.10 23.43
N THR A 2 14.75 14.28 22.90
CA THR A 2 16.11 14.57 22.37
C THR A 2 17.20 14.44 23.44
N ILE A 3 16.88 14.74 24.69
CA ILE A 3 17.83 14.70 25.82
C ILE A 3 18.26 13.26 26.12
N GLU A 4 17.32 12.32 26.10
CA GLU A 4 17.61 10.91 26.35
C GLU A 4 18.54 10.32 25.29
N THR A 5 18.31 10.64 24.02
CA THR A 5 19.20 10.24 22.92
C THR A 5 20.60 10.82 23.11
N SER A 6 20.72 12.09 23.48
CA SER A 6 22.03 12.70 23.78
C SER A 6 22.72 12.04 24.96
N VAL A 7 22.00 11.76 26.05
CA VAL A 7 22.54 11.04 27.23
C VAL A 7 23.01 9.64 26.83
N LYS A 8 22.26 8.93 25.98
CA LYS A 8 22.64 7.61 25.46
C LYS A 8 23.92 7.70 24.61
N SER A 9 24.03 8.70 23.73
CA SER A 9 25.23 8.92 22.92
C SER A 9 26.46 9.20 23.79
N VAL A 10 26.32 10.06 24.81
CA VAL A 10 27.41 10.36 25.75
C VAL A 10 27.81 9.12 26.56
N LYS A 11 26.82 8.35 27.06
CA LYS A 11 27.08 7.07 27.74
C LYS A 11 27.85 6.09 26.85
N SER A 12 27.44 5.97 25.59
CA SER A 12 28.10 5.09 24.61
C SER A 12 29.53 5.54 24.31
N TRP A 13 29.76 6.85 24.19
CA TRP A 13 31.10 7.41 23.96
C TRP A 13 32.02 7.20 25.17
N LEU A 14 31.53 7.43 26.38
CA LEU A 14 32.28 7.20 27.62
C LEU A 14 32.66 5.72 27.77
N LEU A 15 31.72 4.82 27.48
CA LEU A 15 31.97 3.38 27.50
C LEU A 15 33.03 2.97 26.47
N HIS A 16 33.02 3.53 25.27
CA HIS A 16 34.04 3.30 24.23
C HIS A 16 35.44 3.77 24.66
N HIS A 17 35.53 4.71 25.61
CA HIS A 17 36.80 5.22 26.16
C HIS A 17 37.08 4.66 27.57
N ASP A 18 36.52 3.49 27.90
CA ASP A 18 36.68 2.79 29.19
C ASP A 18 36.35 3.62 30.43
N ARG A 19 35.55 4.67 30.27
CA ARG A 19 35.11 5.56 31.36
C ARG A 19 33.76 5.09 31.88
N LYS A 20 33.75 4.46 33.06
CA LYS A 20 32.52 4.05 33.72
C LYS A 20 31.85 5.25 34.40
N LEU A 21 30.57 5.45 34.14
CA LEU A 21 29.73 6.36 34.91
C LEU A 21 29.43 5.73 36.26
N SER A 22 29.91 6.37 37.33
CA SER A 22 29.69 5.93 38.72
C SER A 22 28.31 6.28 39.26
N LEU A 23 27.60 7.23 38.64
CA LEU A 23 26.30 7.71 39.08
C LEU A 23 25.21 7.44 38.03
N PRO A 24 24.02 6.98 38.45
CA PRO A 24 22.90 6.80 37.54
C PRO A 24 22.36 8.16 37.10
N VAL A 25 22.57 8.50 35.82
CA VAL A 25 21.91 9.65 35.19
C VAL A 25 20.45 9.31 34.95
N LYS A 26 19.56 9.82 35.82
CA LYS A 26 18.10 9.76 35.63
C LYS A 26 17.66 10.96 34.79
N VAL A 27 17.00 10.68 33.67
CA VAL A 27 16.32 11.70 32.88
C VAL A 27 14.86 11.74 33.38
N PRO A 28 14.38 12.83 34.00
CA PRO A 28 12.98 12.94 34.40
C PRO A 28 12.08 12.97 33.16
N LEU A 29 10.81 12.56 33.31
CA LEU A 29 9.78 12.64 32.25
C LEU A 29 10.08 11.80 31.00
N THR A 30 10.81 10.69 31.13
CA THR A 30 11.09 9.74 30.02
C THR A 30 9.84 9.13 29.37
N GLY A 31 8.67 9.23 30.01
CA GLY A 31 7.37 8.84 29.47
C GLY A 31 6.31 9.94 29.53
N ALA A 32 6.70 11.21 29.69
CA ALA A 32 5.73 12.30 29.61
C ALA A 32 5.20 12.44 28.19
N PRO A 33 3.92 12.83 28.01
CA PRO A 33 3.34 13.07 26.70
C PRO A 33 4.21 14.05 25.92
N SER A 34 4.81 13.55 24.86
CA SER A 34 5.49 14.32 23.84
C SER A 34 4.47 14.84 22.83
N ARG A 35 4.91 15.75 21.95
CA ARG A 35 4.11 16.15 20.77
C ARG A 35 3.67 14.96 19.90
N LEU A 36 4.32 13.79 20.03
CA LEU A 36 3.94 12.57 19.28
C LEU A 36 2.64 11.96 19.81
N ASP A 37 2.33 12.14 21.09
CA ASP A 37 1.18 11.52 21.75
C ASP A 37 -0.15 12.22 21.40
N SER A 38 -0.07 13.41 20.78
CA SER A 38 -1.20 14.15 20.23
C SER A 38 -1.33 14.04 18.69
N GLU A 39 -0.46 13.28 18.01
CA GLU A 39 -0.55 13.11 16.56
C GLU A 39 -1.61 12.05 16.24
N GLU A 40 -2.73 12.47 15.63
CA GLU A 40 -3.78 11.56 15.17
C GLU A 40 -3.37 10.86 13.87
N LEU A 41 -3.73 9.57 13.76
CA LEU A 41 -3.56 8.82 12.52
C LEU A 41 -4.58 9.26 11.47
N PRO A 42 -4.17 9.45 10.21
CA PRO A 42 -5.11 9.78 9.16
C PRO A 42 -6.09 8.64 8.93
N THR A 43 -7.37 8.97 8.73
CA THR A 43 -8.35 8.02 8.19
C THR A 43 -8.04 7.69 6.72
N PRO A 44 -8.56 6.58 6.16
CA PRO A 44 -8.32 6.25 4.76
C PRO A 44 -8.85 7.35 3.83
N ALA A 45 -10.00 7.96 4.16
CA ALA A 45 -10.56 9.08 3.41
C ALA A 45 -9.65 10.33 3.44
N GLN A 46 -9.11 10.69 4.61
CA GLN A 46 -8.15 11.80 4.72
C GLN A 46 -6.87 11.52 3.94
N LEU A 47 -6.32 10.30 4.06
CA LEU A 47 -5.12 9.90 3.32
C LEU A 47 -5.38 9.88 1.80
N ARG A 48 -6.56 9.43 1.36
CA ARG A 48 -6.97 9.53 -0.05
C ARG A 48 -6.94 10.96 -0.55
N GLY A 49 -7.49 11.90 0.23
CA GLY A 49 -7.44 13.33 -0.09
C GLY A 49 -6.01 13.85 -0.25
N VAL A 50 -5.10 13.45 0.65
CA VAL A 50 -3.67 13.75 0.55
C VAL A 50 -3.05 13.20 -0.74
N LEU A 51 -3.32 11.92 -1.07
CA LEU A 51 -2.75 11.26 -2.25
C LEU A 51 -3.23 11.93 -3.54
N LEU A 52 -4.52 12.26 -3.65
CA LEU A 52 -5.09 12.93 -4.81
C LEU A 52 -4.54 14.35 -5.00
N GLY A 53 -4.28 15.08 -3.91
CA GLY A 53 -3.71 16.43 -3.94
C GLY A 53 -2.17 16.49 -4.05
N ALA A 54 -1.49 15.34 -4.02
CA ALA A 54 -0.04 15.24 -4.11
C ALA A 54 0.44 15.20 -5.56
N THR A 55 1.65 15.72 -5.81
CA THR A 55 2.37 15.49 -7.08
C THR A 55 2.74 14.01 -7.24
N SER A 56 3.04 13.55 -8.46
CA SER A 56 3.34 12.12 -8.72
C SER A 56 4.42 11.56 -7.78
N ASN A 57 5.50 12.33 -7.54
CA ASN A 57 6.61 11.92 -6.69
C ASN A 57 6.27 11.94 -5.18
N GLU A 58 5.54 12.96 -4.73
CA GLU A 58 5.04 13.04 -3.34
C GLU A 58 4.05 11.90 -3.05
N ARG A 59 3.14 11.64 -4.00
CA ARG A 59 2.15 10.56 -3.93
C ARG A 59 2.83 9.20 -3.81
N LEU A 60 3.85 8.95 -4.62
CA LEU A 60 4.61 7.70 -4.58
C LEU A 60 5.36 7.53 -3.25
N CYS A 61 5.98 8.60 -2.72
CA CYS A 61 6.58 8.58 -1.38
C CYS A 61 5.54 8.23 -0.30
N CYS A 62 4.37 8.88 -0.34
CA CYS A 62 3.28 8.60 0.60
C CYS A 62 2.81 7.15 0.50
N ALA A 63 2.58 6.62 -0.71
CA ALA A 63 2.12 5.26 -0.95
C ALA A 63 3.11 4.21 -0.41
N PHE A 64 4.41 4.33 -0.69
CA PHE A 64 5.40 3.40 -0.15
C PHE A 64 5.50 3.43 1.38
N MET A 65 5.31 4.60 1.99
CA MET A 65 5.31 4.71 3.46
C MET A 65 4.03 4.16 4.08
N ALA A 66 2.87 4.43 3.47
CA ALA A 66 1.56 4.10 4.00
C ALA A 66 1.10 2.66 3.70
N PHE A 67 1.51 2.10 2.55
CA PHE A 67 1.06 0.78 2.08
C PHE A 67 2.15 -0.29 2.15
N SER A 68 3.43 0.10 2.14
CA SER A 68 4.55 -0.85 2.28
C SER A 68 5.32 -0.70 3.59
N GLY A 69 4.94 0.27 4.41
CA GLY A 69 5.61 0.57 5.68
C GLY A 69 7.05 1.07 5.52
N LEU A 70 7.48 1.51 4.34
CA LEU A 70 8.87 1.91 4.12
C LEU A 70 9.24 3.15 4.95
N ARG A 71 10.53 3.26 5.27
CA ARG A 71 11.08 4.47 5.89
C ARG A 71 11.59 5.41 4.81
N PRO A 72 11.64 6.74 5.08
CA PRO A 72 12.24 7.68 4.13
C PRO A 72 13.66 7.26 3.71
N GLN A 73 14.47 6.73 4.63
CA GLN A 73 15.83 6.27 4.34
C GLN A 73 15.88 5.04 3.41
N ALA A 74 14.82 4.23 3.36
CA ALA A 74 14.74 3.10 2.45
C ALA A 74 14.51 3.58 1.01
N LEU A 75 13.68 4.62 0.86
CA LEU A 75 13.39 5.28 -0.42
C LEU A 75 14.60 6.07 -0.95
N GLY A 76 15.35 6.71 -0.06
CA GLY A 76 16.57 7.43 -0.41
C GLY A 76 17.44 7.71 0.80
N ASN A 77 18.74 7.43 0.72
CA ASN A 77 19.64 7.56 1.85
C ASN A 77 19.94 9.04 2.20
N TYR A 78 20.66 9.28 3.29
CA TYR A 78 20.95 10.65 3.75
C TYR A 78 21.81 11.46 2.78
N LEU A 79 22.69 10.80 2.03
CA LEU A 79 23.63 11.47 1.11
C LEU A 79 23.03 11.70 -0.29
N GLY A 80 21.98 10.95 -0.65
CA GLY A 80 21.40 10.91 -1.99
C GLY A 80 22.26 10.08 -2.97
N THR A 81 23.06 9.15 -2.44
CA THR A 81 23.95 8.27 -3.24
C THR A 81 23.31 6.92 -3.54
N ASP A 82 22.30 6.53 -2.75
CA ASP A 82 21.55 5.29 -2.93
C ASP A 82 20.11 5.45 -2.42
N GLY A 83 19.21 4.56 -2.86
CA GLY A 83 17.78 4.60 -2.53
C GLY A 83 17.04 3.38 -3.06
N LEU A 84 15.71 3.42 -3.12
CA LEU A 84 14.94 2.35 -3.74
C LEU A 84 15.14 2.39 -5.26
N ARG A 85 15.51 1.25 -5.86
CA ARG A 85 15.77 1.13 -7.31
C ARG A 85 14.70 0.31 -8.01
N ILE A 86 14.58 0.47 -9.32
CA ILE A 86 13.65 -0.34 -10.12
C ILE A 86 13.96 -1.83 -10.00
N GLY A 87 15.24 -2.21 -9.97
CA GLY A 87 15.69 -3.60 -9.75
C GLY A 87 15.43 -4.15 -8.35
N ASP A 88 14.98 -3.33 -7.40
CA ASP A 88 14.48 -3.78 -6.09
C ASP A 88 12.98 -4.13 -6.12
N LEU A 89 12.27 -3.78 -7.19
CA LEU A 89 10.88 -4.17 -7.47
C LEU A 89 10.88 -5.54 -8.14
N LEU A 90 10.74 -6.60 -7.35
CA LEU A 90 11.00 -7.95 -7.83
C LEU A 90 9.92 -8.42 -8.81
N GLY A 91 10.37 -8.81 -10.01
CA GLY A 91 9.49 -9.20 -11.12
C GLY A 91 9.27 -8.07 -12.12
N ALA A 92 9.72 -6.83 -11.82
CA ALA A 92 9.75 -5.77 -12.82
C ALA A 92 10.74 -6.12 -13.93
N LYS A 93 10.30 -5.97 -15.19
CA LYS A 93 11.16 -6.13 -16.36
C LYS A 93 11.44 -4.77 -16.94
N VAL A 94 12.69 -4.57 -17.35
CA VAL A 94 13.12 -3.35 -18.01
C VAL A 94 13.55 -3.72 -19.42
N ASP A 95 12.81 -3.26 -20.41
CA ASP A 95 13.08 -3.53 -21.83
C ASP A 95 12.97 -2.23 -22.64
N GLY A 96 14.05 -1.85 -23.32
CA GLY A 96 14.08 -0.68 -24.19
C GLY A 96 13.64 0.64 -23.52
N GLY A 97 13.89 0.83 -22.22
CA GLY A 97 13.48 2.00 -21.46
C GLY A 97 12.02 1.99 -20.96
N LYS A 98 11.26 0.94 -21.24
CA LYS A 98 9.95 0.68 -20.63
C LYS A 98 10.09 -0.27 -19.44
N VAL A 99 9.29 -0.02 -18.41
CA VAL A 99 9.28 -0.83 -17.19
C VAL A 99 7.95 -1.53 -17.04
N GLU A 100 7.94 -2.84 -17.22
CA GLU A 100 6.77 -3.67 -16.98
C GLU A 100 6.73 -4.07 -15.50
N ILE A 101 5.77 -3.54 -14.76
CA ILE A 101 5.55 -3.87 -13.35
C ILE A 101 4.58 -5.06 -13.25
N PRO A 102 4.92 -6.15 -12.53
CA PRO A 102 4.06 -7.32 -12.39
C PRO A 102 2.78 -6.98 -11.62
N ASP A 103 1.82 -7.90 -11.67
CA ASP A 103 0.54 -7.72 -10.98
C ASP A 103 0.70 -7.61 -9.46
N PRO A 104 -0.14 -6.79 -8.80
CA PRO A 104 -0.09 -6.62 -7.38
C PRO A 104 -0.45 -7.93 -6.62
N PRO A 105 0.09 -8.12 -5.41
CA PRO A 105 0.94 -7.18 -4.70
C PRO A 105 2.40 -7.26 -5.15
N LEU A 106 2.98 -6.11 -5.50
CA LEU A 106 4.35 -6.01 -6.00
C LEU A 106 5.32 -6.23 -4.85
N ARG A 107 6.22 -7.22 -4.99
CA ARG A 107 7.25 -7.50 -3.99
C ARG A 107 8.38 -6.48 -4.06
N VAL A 108 8.62 -5.78 -2.95
CA VAL A 108 9.65 -4.74 -2.83
C VAL A 108 10.77 -5.22 -1.91
N ARG A 109 12.00 -5.26 -2.41
CA ARG A 109 13.19 -5.60 -1.63
C ARG A 109 13.79 -4.36 -0.99
N VAL A 110 13.97 -4.39 0.33
CA VAL A 110 14.78 -3.41 1.04
C VAL A 110 16.16 -4.01 1.28
N ARG A 111 17.18 -3.41 0.65
CA ARG A 111 18.57 -3.83 0.79
C ARG A 111 19.10 -3.52 2.20
N ALA A 112 20.04 -4.34 2.68
CA ALA A 112 20.61 -4.21 4.02
C ALA A 112 21.19 -2.80 4.30
N MET A 113 21.86 -2.20 3.30
CA MET A 113 22.42 -0.84 3.37
C MET A 113 21.36 0.25 3.58
N ASN A 114 20.13 -0.01 3.17
CA ASN A 114 19.00 0.92 3.25
C ASN A 114 18.08 0.60 4.46
N SER A 115 18.37 -0.49 5.18
CA SER A 115 17.63 -0.92 6.37
C SER A 115 18.29 -0.39 7.64
N LYS A 116 17.50 0.18 8.56
CA LYS A 116 18.04 0.63 9.86
C LYS A 116 18.61 -0.52 10.68
N ALA A 117 18.04 -1.72 10.52
CA ALA A 117 18.46 -2.90 11.26
C ALA A 117 19.62 -3.65 10.57
N GLY A 118 20.20 -3.06 9.51
CA GLY A 118 21.40 -3.58 8.85
C GLY A 118 21.19 -4.89 8.10
N HIS A 119 19.94 -5.25 7.80
CA HIS A 119 19.59 -6.55 7.23
C HIS A 119 18.54 -6.39 6.13
N ALA A 120 18.61 -7.23 5.11
CA ALA A 120 17.69 -7.18 3.98
C ALA A 120 16.35 -7.83 4.34
N TYR A 121 15.26 -7.28 3.81
CA TYR A 121 13.91 -7.82 3.99
C TYR A 121 13.03 -7.52 2.77
N TYR A 122 11.84 -8.09 2.74
CA TYR A 122 10.83 -7.84 1.72
C TYR A 122 9.59 -7.22 2.35
N THR A 123 8.94 -6.34 1.61
CA THR A 123 7.58 -5.88 1.85
C THR A 123 6.84 -5.93 0.52
N PHE A 124 5.60 -5.45 0.49
CA PHE A 124 4.78 -5.45 -0.71
C PHE A 124 4.13 -4.08 -0.93
N LEU A 125 3.76 -3.81 -2.18
CA LEU A 125 2.99 -2.64 -2.58
C LEU A 125 1.68 -3.12 -3.24
N GLY A 126 0.57 -2.56 -2.76
CA GLY A 126 -0.77 -2.86 -3.20
C GLY A 126 -1.13 -2.31 -4.57
N GLU A 127 -2.36 -2.57 -5.02
CA GLU A 127 -2.87 -2.18 -6.34
C GLU A 127 -2.80 -0.66 -6.54
N GLU A 128 -3.31 0.11 -5.57
CA GLU A 128 -3.30 1.58 -5.60
C GLU A 128 -1.87 2.14 -5.67
N GLY A 129 -0.95 1.57 -4.88
CA GLY A 129 0.44 2.00 -4.89
C GLY A 129 1.16 1.64 -6.21
N VAL A 130 0.87 0.45 -6.76
CA VAL A 130 1.41 0.00 -8.05
C VAL A 130 0.90 0.86 -9.20
N GLU A 131 -0.35 1.31 -9.15
CA GLU A 131 -0.91 2.24 -10.14
C GLU A 131 -0.11 3.55 -10.17
N TYR A 132 0.13 4.17 -9.01
CA TYR A 132 0.93 5.39 -8.92
C TYR A 132 2.37 5.19 -9.39
N LEU A 133 2.95 4.04 -9.07
CA LEU A 133 4.29 3.67 -9.53
C LEU A 133 4.34 3.58 -11.06
N ARG A 134 3.39 2.87 -11.69
CA ARG A 134 3.30 2.76 -13.15
C ARG A 134 3.16 4.13 -13.80
N THR A 135 2.29 5.00 -13.28
CA THR A 135 2.13 6.37 -13.79
C THR A 135 3.46 7.14 -13.78
N VAL A 136 4.20 7.12 -12.67
CA VAL A 136 5.48 7.84 -12.56
C VAL A 136 6.53 7.31 -13.53
N LEU A 137 6.64 5.98 -13.66
CA LEU A 137 7.62 5.37 -14.58
C LEU A 137 7.26 5.64 -16.05
N ASP A 138 5.97 5.60 -16.40
CA ASP A 138 5.50 5.93 -17.74
C ASP A 138 5.73 7.42 -18.07
N GLU A 139 5.46 8.34 -17.12
CA GLU A 139 5.74 9.77 -17.28
C GLU A 139 7.23 10.01 -17.58
N ARG A 140 8.12 9.31 -16.86
CA ARG A 140 9.58 9.40 -17.05
C ARG A 140 10.03 8.84 -18.41
N ALA A 141 9.54 7.67 -18.78
CA ALA A 141 9.83 7.06 -20.08
C ALA A 141 9.33 7.94 -21.24
N ARG A 142 8.13 8.53 -21.13
CA ARG A 142 7.61 9.51 -22.11
C ARG A 142 8.43 10.80 -22.16
N GLY A 143 9.03 11.19 -21.04
CA GLY A 143 10.00 12.29 -20.96
C GLY A 143 11.33 12.00 -21.65
N GLY A 144 11.53 10.80 -22.21
CA GLY A 144 12.74 10.38 -22.90
C GLY A 144 13.83 9.82 -21.96
N GLU A 145 13.52 9.60 -20.69
CA GLU A 145 14.45 8.94 -19.76
C GLU A 145 14.57 7.45 -20.12
N VAL A 146 15.80 6.95 -20.23
CA VAL A 146 16.08 5.52 -20.38
C VAL A 146 16.12 4.91 -18.99
N LEU A 147 15.03 4.23 -18.61
CA LEU A 147 14.94 3.56 -17.32
C LEU A 147 15.71 2.24 -17.36
N GLU A 148 16.50 2.00 -16.31
CA GLU A 148 17.32 0.82 -16.09
C GLU A 148 17.02 0.21 -14.71
N ALA A 149 17.51 -1.01 -14.46
CA ALA A 149 17.35 -1.66 -13.15
C ALA A 149 17.99 -0.86 -11.99
N ASP A 150 18.98 -0.02 -12.29
CA ASP A 150 19.68 0.78 -11.29
C ASP A 150 19.09 2.19 -11.10
N SER A 151 18.12 2.57 -11.93
CA SER A 151 17.40 3.84 -11.84
C SER A 151 16.64 3.94 -10.53
N ASP A 152 16.55 5.16 -10.01
CA ASP A 152 15.79 5.46 -8.81
C ASP A 152 14.28 5.24 -9.04
N VAL A 153 13.56 4.88 -7.98
CA VAL A 153 12.08 4.88 -8.00
C VAL A 153 11.51 6.26 -7.69
N ILE A 154 12.18 7.02 -6.82
CA ILE A 154 11.79 8.37 -6.41
C ILE A 154 12.78 9.37 -7.03
N HIS A 155 12.32 10.10 -8.05
CA HIS A 155 13.20 10.88 -8.91
C HIS A 155 13.50 12.30 -8.40
N PRO A 156 14.77 12.74 -8.36
CA PRO A 156 15.14 14.08 -7.91
C PRO A 156 14.99 15.14 -9.03
N TYR A 157 13.77 15.50 -9.42
CA TYR A 157 13.49 16.48 -10.50
C TYR A 157 14.16 17.87 -10.36
N ARG A 158 14.55 18.28 -9.15
CA ARG A 158 15.07 19.63 -8.87
C ARG A 158 16.58 19.66 -8.59
N ALA A 159 17.27 18.54 -8.68
CA ALA A 159 18.69 18.46 -8.38
C ALA A 159 19.38 17.37 -9.21
N SER A 160 20.62 17.61 -9.61
CA SER A 160 21.48 16.64 -10.30
C SER A 160 22.05 15.58 -9.34
N LYS A 161 21.18 14.97 -8.53
CA LYS A 161 21.52 13.83 -7.69
C LYS A 161 20.97 12.56 -8.32
N ARG A 162 21.56 11.41 -7.97
CA ARG A 162 21.04 10.11 -8.40
C ARG A 162 19.80 9.68 -7.61
N PHE A 163 19.72 10.05 -6.33
CA PHE A 163 18.56 9.74 -5.47
C PHE A 163 18.14 10.95 -4.64
N VAL A 164 16.83 11.06 -4.37
CA VAL A 164 16.31 12.03 -3.38
C VAL A 164 16.83 11.66 -1.99
N ARG A 165 17.26 12.65 -1.21
CA ARG A 165 17.72 12.39 0.17
C ARG A 165 16.56 12.05 1.09
N ALA A 166 16.81 11.23 2.12
CA ALA A 166 15.84 10.91 3.18
C ALA A 166 15.13 12.15 3.76
N LEU A 167 15.89 13.24 3.99
CA LEU A 167 15.35 14.51 4.48
C LEU A 167 14.34 15.10 3.50
N ASN A 168 14.65 15.11 2.21
CA ASN A 168 13.80 15.66 1.18
C ASN A 168 12.57 14.78 0.89
N ILE A 169 12.67 13.46 1.05
CA ILE A 169 11.51 12.56 1.06
C ILE A 169 10.58 12.92 2.23
N GLY A 170 11.14 13.12 3.42
CA GLY A 170 10.38 13.60 4.58
C GLY A 170 9.70 14.94 4.33
N ASP A 171 10.38 15.87 3.65
CA ASP A 171 9.80 17.17 3.28
C ASP A 171 8.67 17.04 2.26
N GLN A 172 8.83 16.21 1.23
CA GLN A 172 7.79 15.92 0.23
C GLN A 172 6.53 15.35 0.89
N VAL A 173 6.68 14.33 1.75
CA VAL A 173 5.54 13.74 2.48
C VAL A 173 4.89 14.76 3.40
N ARG A 174 5.67 15.60 4.10
CA ARG A 174 5.13 16.66 4.95
C ARG A 174 4.31 17.67 4.16
N LEU A 175 4.79 18.06 2.97
CA LEU A 175 4.07 19.00 2.10
C LEU A 175 2.75 18.40 1.62
N ALA A 176 2.75 17.14 1.18
CA ALA A 176 1.54 16.43 0.77
C ALA A 176 0.52 16.35 1.92
N LEU A 177 0.94 15.93 3.11
CA LEU A 177 0.09 15.86 4.31
C LEU A 177 -0.55 17.21 4.62
N ARG A 178 0.25 18.29 4.63
CA ARG A 178 -0.25 19.64 4.92
C ARG A 178 -1.25 20.15 3.89
N ARG A 179 -1.06 19.86 2.60
CA ARG A 179 -2.03 20.22 1.56
C ARG A 179 -3.37 19.51 1.77
N GLY A 180 -3.35 18.28 2.29
CA GLY A 180 -4.56 17.56 2.71
C GLY A 180 -5.05 17.90 4.13
N GLY A 181 -4.55 18.97 4.75
CA GLY A 181 -5.00 19.42 6.08
C GLY A 181 -4.41 18.67 7.27
N ILE A 182 -3.41 17.81 7.05
CA ILE A 182 -2.82 16.96 8.09
C ILE A 182 -1.50 17.57 8.57
N THR A 183 -1.42 17.87 9.88
CA THR A 183 -0.25 18.54 10.49
C THR A 183 0.77 17.58 11.09
N ALA A 184 0.47 16.28 11.10
CA ALA A 184 1.32 15.22 11.63
C ALA A 184 2.65 15.08 10.85
N ARG A 185 3.62 14.41 11.47
CA ARG A 185 4.93 14.19 10.84
C ARG A 185 4.86 13.10 9.77
N PRO A 186 5.82 13.05 8.83
CA PRO A 186 5.85 12.01 7.79
C PRO A 186 5.75 10.56 8.30
N TYR A 187 6.29 10.28 9.49
CA TYR A 187 6.21 8.94 10.09
C TYR A 187 4.78 8.49 10.44
N VAL A 188 3.80 9.41 10.46
CA VAL A 188 2.39 9.08 10.62
C VAL A 188 1.91 8.09 9.56
N LEU A 189 2.46 8.11 8.35
CA LEU A 189 2.11 7.16 7.28
C LEU A 189 2.62 5.75 7.58
N ARG A 190 3.81 5.63 8.16
CA ARG A 190 4.30 4.32 8.62
C ARG A 190 3.50 3.82 9.82
N SER A 191 3.05 4.72 10.69
CA SER A 191 2.16 4.37 11.80
C SER A 191 0.77 3.97 11.30
N TYR A 192 0.26 4.60 10.23
CA TYR A 192 -0.96 4.21 9.54
C TYR A 192 -0.84 2.76 9.05
N PHE A 193 0.25 2.42 8.33
CA PHE A 193 0.50 1.05 7.89
C PHE A 193 0.46 0.05 9.07
N ALA A 194 1.17 0.35 10.16
CA ALA A 194 1.22 -0.51 11.34
C ALA A 194 -0.17 -0.69 12.00
N SER A 195 -0.95 0.39 12.09
CA SER A 195 -2.31 0.36 12.63
C SER A 195 -3.25 -0.48 11.76
N ARG A 196 -3.18 -0.33 10.44
CA ARG A 196 -3.99 -1.12 9.50
C ARG A 196 -3.61 -2.60 9.49
N LEU A 197 -2.32 -2.92 9.63
CA LEU A 197 -1.89 -4.30 9.84
C LEU A 197 -2.38 -4.87 11.18
N LEU A 198 -2.46 -4.06 12.24
CA LEU A 198 -3.03 -4.50 13.52
C LEU A 198 -4.52 -4.80 13.39
N GLU A 199 -5.28 -3.96 12.70
CA GLU A 199 -6.69 -4.23 12.37
C GLU A 199 -6.85 -5.53 11.56
N ALA A 200 -6.04 -5.70 10.51
CA ALA A 200 -6.03 -6.91 9.69
C ALA A 200 -5.61 -8.17 10.48
N GLN A 201 -4.65 -8.03 11.40
CA GLN A 201 -4.22 -9.10 12.31
C GLN A 201 -5.35 -9.51 13.26
N ASN A 202 -6.05 -8.55 13.86
CA ASN A 202 -7.21 -8.82 14.72
C ASN A 202 -8.33 -9.53 13.95
N ALA A 203 -8.46 -9.25 12.65
CA ALA A 203 -9.37 -9.94 11.73
C ALA A 203 -8.81 -11.27 11.17
N GLY A 204 -7.68 -11.76 11.67
CA GLY A 204 -7.07 -13.05 11.28
C GLY A 204 -6.47 -13.08 9.88
N LYS A 205 -6.22 -11.92 9.25
CA LYS A 205 -5.73 -11.85 7.86
C LYS A 205 -4.22 -12.09 7.74
N VAL A 206 -3.45 -11.73 8.75
CA VAL A 206 -1.98 -11.82 8.78
C VAL A 206 -1.48 -12.13 10.19
N SER A 207 -0.36 -12.86 10.29
CA SER A 207 0.28 -13.12 11.58
C SER A 207 1.17 -11.94 12.01
N ARG A 208 1.40 -11.83 13.32
CA ARG A 208 2.25 -10.79 13.89
C ARG A 208 3.66 -10.83 13.31
N GLU A 209 4.22 -12.02 13.13
CA GLU A 209 5.59 -12.21 12.64
C GLU A 209 5.76 -11.70 11.21
N ILE A 210 4.74 -11.91 10.35
CA ILE A 210 4.74 -11.40 8.98
C ILE A 210 4.62 -9.88 8.97
N SER A 211 3.71 -9.32 9.77
CA SER A 211 3.55 -7.86 9.91
C SER A 211 4.84 -7.18 10.40
N GLU A 212 5.48 -7.74 11.42
CA GLU A 212 6.77 -7.25 11.94
C GLU A 212 7.89 -7.37 10.89
N TYR A 213 7.90 -8.45 10.10
CA TYR A 213 8.85 -8.66 9.01
C TYR A 213 8.71 -7.59 7.92
N TRP A 214 7.49 -7.26 7.46
CA TRP A 214 7.26 -6.20 6.47
C TRP A 214 7.69 -4.82 6.97
N MET A 215 7.61 -4.60 8.29
CA MET A 215 8.12 -3.38 8.91
C MET A 215 9.66 -3.35 9.03
N GLY A 216 10.36 -4.42 8.67
CA GLY A 216 11.82 -4.54 8.77
C GLY A 216 12.30 -4.67 10.22
N HIS A 217 11.46 -5.24 11.10
CA HIS A 217 11.85 -5.56 12.47
C HIS A 217 12.61 -6.89 12.50
N GLN A 218 13.60 -6.98 13.39
CA GLN A 218 14.21 -8.27 13.68
C GLN A 218 13.24 -9.08 14.56
N GLY A 219 12.74 -10.18 14.01
CA GLY A 219 11.91 -11.17 14.68
C GLY A 219 12.22 -12.58 14.16
N ASP A 220 11.41 -13.56 14.53
CA ASP A 220 11.67 -14.98 14.25
C ASP A 220 11.95 -15.31 12.79
N ILE A 221 11.23 -14.68 11.86
CA ILE A 221 11.43 -14.89 10.42
C ILE A 221 12.82 -14.43 10.00
N THR A 222 13.23 -13.23 10.42
CA THR A 222 14.58 -12.72 10.17
C THR A 222 15.63 -13.55 10.90
N ALA A 223 15.39 -13.90 12.16
CA ALA A 223 16.33 -14.65 12.98
C ALA A 223 16.58 -16.03 12.37
N ARG A 224 15.54 -16.76 11.92
CA ARG A 224 15.70 -18.03 11.21
C ARG A 224 16.45 -17.87 9.88
N HIS A 225 16.20 -16.79 9.13
CA HIS A 225 16.94 -16.52 7.90
C HIS A 225 18.44 -16.31 8.14
N TYR A 226 18.81 -15.53 9.17
CA TYR A 226 20.23 -15.26 9.50
C TYR A 226 20.91 -16.40 10.28
N THR A 227 20.21 -17.10 11.16
CA THR A 227 20.77 -18.22 11.96
C THR A 227 20.97 -19.49 11.14
N THR A 228 20.14 -19.74 10.13
CA THR A 228 20.29 -20.91 9.25
C THR A 228 21.30 -20.72 8.12
N GLY A 229 21.93 -19.53 8.01
CA GLY A 229 22.91 -19.21 6.96
C GLY A 229 22.33 -19.21 5.53
N ARG A 230 21.00 -19.23 5.38
CA ARG A 230 20.35 -19.27 4.06
C ARG A 230 20.30 -17.86 3.48
N ALA A 231 20.86 -17.68 2.29
CA ALA A 231 20.86 -16.39 1.60
C ALA A 231 19.44 -15.90 1.21
N ARG A 232 18.43 -16.79 1.12
CA ARG A 232 17.09 -16.48 0.62
C ARG A 232 15.99 -17.19 1.41
N LEU A 233 14.88 -16.51 1.64
CA LEU A 233 13.67 -17.12 2.20
C LEU A 233 13.10 -18.17 1.22
N PRO A 234 12.49 -19.27 1.71
CA PRO A 234 11.81 -20.22 0.83
C PRO A 234 10.71 -19.55 0.00
N ASP A 235 10.61 -19.89 -1.28
CA ASP A 235 9.62 -19.27 -2.17
C ASP A 235 8.17 -19.53 -1.72
N SER A 236 7.91 -20.66 -1.06
CA SER A 236 6.61 -20.97 -0.44
C SER A 236 6.23 -19.98 0.67
N LEU A 237 7.19 -19.56 1.50
CA LEU A 237 6.96 -18.54 2.53
C LEU A 237 6.72 -17.17 1.89
N ILE A 238 7.46 -16.83 0.83
CA ILE A 238 7.25 -15.58 0.09
C ILE A 238 5.86 -15.54 -0.54
N ALA A 239 5.41 -16.64 -1.14
CA ALA A 239 4.07 -16.76 -1.70
C ALA A 239 2.99 -16.62 -0.61
N SER A 240 3.21 -17.24 0.55
CA SER A 240 2.33 -17.09 1.72
C SER A 240 2.25 -15.64 2.21
N MET A 241 3.38 -14.91 2.24
CA MET A 241 3.40 -13.49 2.56
C MET A 241 2.66 -12.65 1.51
N ALA A 242 2.86 -12.90 0.22
CA ALA A 242 2.14 -12.18 -0.84
C ALA A 242 0.62 -12.36 -0.69
N GLU A 243 0.18 -13.58 -0.41
CA GLU A 243 -1.24 -13.89 -0.18
C GLU A 243 -1.77 -13.27 1.11
N ALA A 244 -0.96 -13.23 2.18
CA ALA A 244 -1.32 -12.48 3.39
C ALA A 244 -1.48 -10.99 3.12
N TYR A 245 -0.61 -10.40 2.31
CA TYR A 245 -0.70 -9.00 1.95
C TYR A 245 -1.97 -8.71 1.13
N ARG A 246 -2.33 -9.57 0.16
CA ARG A 246 -3.62 -9.44 -0.57
C ARG A 246 -4.82 -9.39 0.37
N ARG A 247 -4.85 -10.24 1.39
CA ARG A 247 -5.92 -10.22 2.40
C ARG A 247 -5.93 -8.95 3.27
N CYS A 248 -4.79 -8.28 3.39
CA CYS A 248 -4.66 -7.02 4.12
C CYS A 248 -4.97 -5.79 3.26
N GLU A 249 -4.92 -5.91 1.92
CA GLU A 249 -5.15 -4.81 0.98
C GLU A 249 -6.40 -3.96 1.29
N PRO A 250 -7.57 -4.53 1.64
CA PRO A 250 -8.76 -3.73 1.98
C PRO A 250 -8.61 -2.84 3.22
N TYR A 251 -7.65 -3.14 4.11
CA TYR A 251 -7.32 -2.32 5.27
C TYR A 251 -6.27 -1.26 4.93
N LEU A 252 -5.40 -1.55 3.95
CA LEU A 252 -4.24 -0.72 3.60
C LEU A 252 -4.60 0.37 2.61
N SER A 253 -5.36 0.02 1.57
CA SER A 253 -5.66 0.90 0.45
C SER A 253 -6.70 1.95 0.84
N THR A 254 -6.59 3.12 0.22
CA THR A 254 -7.52 4.24 0.40
C THR A 254 -8.53 4.35 -0.73
N ALA A 255 -8.18 3.83 -1.90
CA ALA A 255 -9.12 3.67 -2.99
C ALA A 255 -10.18 2.63 -2.62
N PRO A 256 -11.46 2.87 -2.94
CA PRO A 256 -12.46 1.81 -2.89
C PRO A 256 -11.98 0.68 -3.81
N THR A 257 -11.75 -0.50 -3.24
CA THR A 257 -11.22 -1.66 -3.95
C THR A 257 -12.02 -1.90 -5.24
N THR A 258 -11.37 -1.75 -6.40
CA THR A 258 -11.91 -2.05 -7.74
C THR A 258 -12.35 -3.50 -7.88
N ALA A 259 -11.84 -4.42 -7.04
CA ALA A 259 -12.37 -5.78 -6.95
C ALA A 259 -13.82 -5.85 -6.41
N ARG A 260 -14.31 -4.84 -5.69
CA ARG A 260 -15.76 -4.69 -5.43
C ARG A 260 -16.52 -4.33 -6.72
N GLY A 261 -15.90 -3.63 -7.66
CA GLY A 261 -16.52 -3.25 -8.93
C GLY A 261 -16.65 -4.40 -9.93
N ALA A 262 -15.69 -5.32 -10.00
CA ALA A 262 -15.73 -6.43 -10.97
C ALA A 262 -16.74 -7.53 -10.59
N GLY A 263 -16.75 -7.95 -9.32
CA GLY A 263 -17.74 -8.90 -8.79
C GLY A 263 -19.15 -8.33 -8.83
N ASN A 264 -19.31 -7.06 -8.43
CA ASN A 264 -20.59 -6.38 -8.53
C ASN A 264 -21.01 -6.16 -9.99
N ALA A 265 -20.10 -5.85 -10.92
CA ALA A 265 -20.46 -5.70 -12.34
C ALA A 265 -20.92 -7.01 -12.98
N GLU A 266 -20.38 -8.15 -12.57
CA GLU A 266 -20.85 -9.46 -13.03
C GLU A 266 -22.20 -9.82 -12.38
N ALA A 267 -22.35 -9.67 -11.07
CA ALA A 267 -23.63 -9.85 -10.38
C ALA A 267 -24.72 -8.91 -10.92
N PHE A 268 -24.38 -7.66 -11.20
CA PHE A 268 -25.27 -6.64 -11.79
C PHE A 268 -25.71 -7.05 -13.19
N ARG A 269 -24.78 -7.50 -14.06
CA ARG A 269 -25.11 -8.03 -15.39
C ARG A 269 -26.02 -9.26 -15.33
N VAL A 270 -25.76 -10.16 -14.39
CA VAL A 270 -26.56 -11.38 -14.20
C VAL A 270 -27.97 -11.03 -13.69
N LEU A 271 -28.12 -10.07 -12.77
CA LEU A 271 -29.42 -9.63 -12.27
C LEU A 271 -30.23 -8.84 -13.32
N LEU A 272 -29.58 -8.01 -14.15
CA LEU A 272 -30.22 -7.38 -15.32
C LEU A 272 -30.77 -8.45 -16.28
N SER A 273 -30.02 -9.52 -16.55
CA SER A 273 -30.47 -10.63 -17.39
C SER A 273 -31.65 -11.41 -16.80
N ALA A 274 -31.87 -11.28 -15.48
CA ALA A 274 -33.01 -11.82 -14.75
C ALA A 274 -34.17 -10.80 -14.58
N TRP A 275 -34.20 -9.74 -15.40
CA TRP A 275 -35.27 -8.73 -15.47
C TRP A 275 -35.42 -7.86 -14.22
N TYR A 276 -34.33 -7.64 -13.48
CA TYR A 276 -34.29 -6.62 -12.44
C TYR A 276 -34.04 -5.23 -13.04
N THR A 277 -34.69 -4.20 -12.52
CA THR A 277 -34.35 -2.81 -12.85
C THR A 277 -33.19 -2.31 -12.01
N ASP A 278 -32.50 -1.25 -12.46
CA ASP A 278 -31.38 -0.64 -11.72
C ASP A 278 -31.78 -0.27 -10.27
N GLU A 279 -33.00 0.20 -10.05
CA GLU A 279 -33.53 0.52 -8.72
C GLU A 279 -33.75 -0.72 -7.85
N GLU A 280 -34.14 -1.85 -8.43
CA GLU A 280 -34.30 -3.11 -7.71
C GLU A 280 -32.96 -3.74 -7.36
N ILE A 281 -31.99 -3.66 -8.28
CA ILE A 281 -30.61 -4.11 -8.04
C ILE A 281 -29.96 -3.28 -6.94
N GLY A 282 -30.23 -1.97 -6.88
CA GLY A 282 -29.74 -1.08 -5.82
C GLY A 282 -30.23 -1.42 -4.41
N ARG A 283 -31.22 -2.30 -4.27
CA ARG A 283 -31.72 -2.80 -2.97
C ARG A 283 -31.12 -4.14 -2.56
N ILE A 284 -30.33 -4.78 -3.42
CA ILE A 284 -29.70 -6.07 -3.19
C ILE A 284 -28.24 -5.83 -2.77
N ASP A 285 -27.81 -6.50 -1.70
CA ASP A 285 -26.39 -6.51 -1.33
C ASP A 285 -25.62 -7.40 -2.33
N LEU A 286 -24.98 -6.76 -3.32
CA LEU A 286 -24.21 -7.44 -4.35
C LEU A 286 -22.90 -8.03 -3.82
N GLU A 287 -22.50 -7.69 -2.60
CA GLU A 287 -21.28 -8.20 -1.96
C GLU A 287 -21.52 -9.56 -1.27
N ASP A 288 -22.78 -9.95 -1.03
CA ASP A 288 -23.16 -11.24 -0.45
C ASP A 288 -23.62 -12.24 -1.55
N PRO A 289 -22.84 -13.29 -1.85
CA PRO A 289 -23.24 -14.32 -2.81
C PRO A 289 -24.58 -14.99 -2.49
N ALA A 290 -24.94 -15.11 -1.20
CA ALA A 290 -26.22 -15.70 -0.81
C ALA A 290 -27.39 -14.79 -1.20
N ALA A 291 -27.26 -13.48 -1.00
CA ALA A 291 -28.24 -12.48 -1.41
C ALA A 291 -28.43 -12.44 -2.94
N VAL A 292 -27.34 -12.55 -3.72
CA VAL A 292 -27.40 -12.60 -5.19
C VAL A 292 -28.09 -13.89 -5.67
N ILE A 293 -27.75 -15.05 -5.10
CA ILE A 293 -28.38 -16.34 -5.42
C ILE A 293 -29.87 -16.33 -5.07
N GLU A 294 -30.24 -15.77 -3.91
CA GLU A 294 -31.63 -15.65 -3.50
C GLU A 294 -32.43 -14.72 -4.43
N ALA A 295 -31.84 -13.60 -4.85
CA ALA A 295 -32.43 -12.72 -5.84
C ALA A 295 -32.63 -13.43 -7.18
N LEU A 296 -31.65 -14.19 -7.68
CA LEU A 296 -31.80 -14.96 -8.92
C LEU A 296 -32.90 -16.03 -8.83
N ARG A 297 -33.02 -16.69 -7.67
CA ARG A 297 -34.11 -17.64 -7.42
C ARG A 297 -35.48 -16.98 -7.44
N LYS A 298 -35.60 -15.73 -6.98
CA LYS A 298 -36.83 -14.93 -7.00
C LYS A 298 -37.12 -14.36 -8.39
N GLY A 299 -36.09 -13.96 -9.14
CA GLY A 299 -36.18 -13.38 -10.48
C GLY A 299 -36.60 -14.35 -11.58
N GLY A 300 -36.30 -15.64 -11.43
CA GLY A 300 -36.73 -16.69 -12.37
C GLY A 300 -38.26 -16.76 -12.56
N ALA A 301 -39.05 -16.23 -11.62
CA ALA A 301 -40.50 -16.13 -11.74
C ALA A 301 -40.98 -14.90 -12.55
N LYS A 302 -40.18 -13.83 -12.65
CA LYS A 302 -40.53 -12.59 -13.38
C LYS A 302 -40.44 -12.76 -14.90
N GLY A 303 -39.53 -13.60 -15.39
CA GLY A 303 -39.40 -13.91 -16.81
C GLY A 303 -40.61 -14.64 -17.41
N ALA A 304 -41.41 -15.32 -16.57
CA ALA A 304 -42.61 -16.03 -17.02
C ALA A 304 -43.85 -15.12 -17.21
N SER A 305 -43.87 -13.93 -16.61
CA SER A 305 -45.03 -13.02 -16.64
C SER A 305 -44.94 -11.91 -17.69
N GLY A 306 -43.83 -11.82 -18.44
CA GLY A 306 -43.53 -10.70 -19.36
C GLY A 306 -43.35 -11.07 -20.83
N SER A 307 -43.70 -12.30 -21.23
CA SER A 307 -43.71 -12.64 -22.67
C SER A 307 -44.94 -12.00 -23.32
N PRO A 308 -44.80 -11.19 -24.39
CA PRO A 308 -45.98 -10.79 -25.16
C PRO A 308 -46.56 -12.07 -25.77
N THR A 309 -47.76 -12.44 -25.35
CA THR A 309 -48.50 -13.52 -26.00
C THR A 309 -48.70 -13.13 -27.44
N GLN A 310 -48.09 -13.89 -28.35
CA GLN A 310 -48.33 -13.76 -29.77
C GLN A 310 -49.82 -14.04 -30.01
N GLN A 311 -50.60 -12.99 -30.24
CA GLN A 311 -52.01 -13.13 -30.61
C GLN A 311 -52.11 -13.22 -32.13
N VAL A 312 -52.70 -14.30 -32.61
CA VAL A 312 -53.10 -14.43 -34.02
C VAL A 312 -54.29 -13.51 -34.23
N ILE A 313 -54.11 -12.50 -35.07
CA ILE A 313 -55.15 -11.53 -35.43
C ILE A 313 -55.73 -11.93 -36.80
N ALA A 314 -57.03 -11.78 -36.98
CA ALA A 314 -57.65 -11.98 -38.29
C ALA A 314 -57.15 -10.91 -39.29
N GLU A 315 -57.05 -11.27 -40.57
CA GLU A 315 -56.53 -10.38 -41.63
C GLU A 315 -57.35 -9.08 -41.75
N GLU A 316 -58.61 -9.12 -41.32
CA GLU A 316 -59.57 -8.01 -41.27
C GLU A 316 -59.14 -6.89 -40.31
N ASP A 317 -58.43 -7.24 -39.23
CA ASP A 317 -58.03 -6.33 -38.14
C ASP A 317 -56.62 -5.76 -38.31
N LEU A 318 -55.87 -6.19 -39.33
CA LEU A 318 -54.51 -5.70 -39.63
C LEU A 318 -54.39 -4.17 -39.75
N PRO A 319 -55.35 -3.43 -40.37
CA PRO A 319 -55.22 -1.97 -40.55
C PRO A 319 -55.19 -1.17 -39.24
N ARG A 320 -55.49 -1.77 -38.08
CA ARG A 320 -55.43 -1.09 -36.78
C ARG A 320 -54.04 -1.06 -36.16
N PHE A 321 -53.10 -1.84 -36.71
CA PHE A 321 -51.76 -2.06 -36.15
C PHE A 321 -50.63 -1.67 -37.10
N LEU A 322 -50.97 -1.15 -38.29
CA LEU A 322 -50.06 -0.53 -39.26
C LEU A 322 -50.22 1.00 -39.22
#